data_AF-A0A962VJ46-F1
#
_entry.id   AF-A0A962VJ46-F1
#
_cell.length_a   1.000
_cell.length_b   1.000
_cell.length_c   1.000
_cell.angle_alpha   90.00
_cell.angle_beta   90.00
_cell.angle_gamma   90.00
#
_symmetry.space_group_name_H-M   'P 1'
#
loop_
_entity.id
_entity.type
_entity.pdbx_description
1 polymer ?
#
loop_
_entity_poly.entity_id
_entity_poly.type
_entity_poly.pdbx_seq_one_letter_code
_entity_poly.pdbx_strand_id
1 'polypeptide(L)'
;MATAILRLPAVKARTGLSRSTIYLRISEGRFPKPVSLGSRAVGWVETEIDDWLKCQIDLSRNTAHCPRCERPITQSKAQVCSHCKCDLVIWSQAQAATSD
;
A
#
# COMPACT_ATOMS: atom_id res chain seq x y z
N MET A 1 -8.73 -10.04 -14.64
CA MET A 1 -8.46 -9.78 -13.20
C MET A 1 -9.77 -9.93 -12.46
N ALA A 2 -9.82 -10.80 -11.45
CA ALA A 2 -11.03 -11.05 -10.67
C ALA A 2 -11.01 -10.17 -9.42
N THR A 3 -12.05 -9.36 -9.23
CA THR A 3 -12.21 -8.54 -8.03
C THR A 3 -12.84 -9.41 -6.94
N ALA A 4 -12.02 -9.99 -6.07
CA ALA A 4 -12.47 -10.74 -4.91
C ALA A 4 -12.52 -9.86 -3.65
N ILE A 5 -13.46 -10.16 -2.76
CA ILE A 5 -13.62 -9.45 -1.50
C ILE A 5 -13.22 -10.37 -0.34
N LEU A 6 -12.16 -9.98 0.36
CA LEU A 6 -11.57 -10.72 1.46
C LEU A 6 -12.26 -10.37 2.78
N ARG A 7 -12.63 -11.40 3.56
CA ARG A 7 -13.10 -11.22 4.94
C ARG A 7 -11.92 -11.08 5.90
N LEU A 8 -12.19 -10.62 7.12
CA LEU A 8 -11.18 -10.41 8.16
C LEU A 8 -10.21 -11.61 8.36
N PRO A 9 -10.66 -12.88 8.38
CA PRO A 9 -9.72 -14.01 8.51
C PRO A 9 -8.72 -14.10 7.35
N ALA A 10 -9.17 -13.86 6.12
CA ALA A 10 -8.31 -13.87 4.94
C ALA A 10 -7.34 -12.68 4.95
N VAL A 11 -7.81 -11.49 5.33
CA VAL A 11 -6.95 -10.30 5.46
C VAL A 11 -5.87 -10.52 6.53
N LYS A 12 -6.21 -11.15 7.66
CA LYS A 12 -5.23 -11.52 8.70
C LYS A 12 -4.20 -12.51 8.16
N ALA A 13 -4.62 -13.53 7.41
CA ALA A 13 -3.72 -14.51 6.82
C ALA A 13 -2.77 -13.89 5.78
N ARG A 14 -3.26 -12.92 4.99
CA ARG A 14 -2.46 -12.20 3.99
C ARG A 14 -1.47 -11.22 4.60
N THR A 15 -1.94 -10.39 5.52
CA THR A 15 -1.14 -9.30 6.11
C THR A 15 -0.26 -9.76 7.26
N GLY A 16 -0.55 -10.90 7.87
CA GLY A 16 0.11 -11.37 9.09
C GLY A 16 -0.19 -10.50 10.32
N LEU A 17 -1.08 -9.51 10.20
CA LEU A 17 -1.40 -8.58 11.28
C LEU A 17 -2.50 -9.12 12.19
N SER A 18 -2.42 -8.73 13.46
CA SER A 18 -3.49 -8.99 14.42
C SER A 18 -4.73 -8.15 14.09
N ARG A 19 -5.90 -8.62 14.54
CA ARG A 19 -7.17 -7.91 14.35
C ARG A 19 -7.11 -6.48 14.90
N SER A 20 -6.54 -6.30 16.10
CA SER A 20 -6.42 -4.99 16.74
C SER A 20 -5.51 -4.06 15.95
N THR A 21 -4.39 -4.56 15.43
CA THR A 21 -3.48 -3.77 14.59
C THR A 21 -4.15 -3.31 13.29
N ILE A 22 -4.99 -4.15 12.68
CA ILE A 22 -5.75 -3.77 11.49
C ILE A 22 -6.69 -2.60 11.82
N TYR A 23 -7.49 -2.70 12.88
CA TYR A 23 -8.40 -1.62 13.27
C TYR A 23 -7.66 -0.35 13.70
N LEU A 24 -6.52 -0.48 14.37
CA LEU A 24 -5.67 0.66 14.71
C LEU A 24 -5.18 1.38 13.44
N ARG A 25 -4.64 0.64 12.47
CA ARG A 25 -4.17 1.23 11.21
C ARG A 25 -5.32 1.81 10.36
N ILE A 26 -6.53 1.26 10.47
CA ILE A 26 -7.74 1.87 9.88
C ILE A 26 -8.02 3.21 10.55
N SER A 27 -7.93 3.30 11.88
CA SER A 27 -8.13 4.56 12.62
C SER A 27 -7.05 5.60 12.31
N GLU A 28 -5.82 5.17 12.05
CA GLU A 28 -4.70 6.02 11.61
C GLU A 28 -4.80 6.42 10.11
N GLY A 29 -5.74 5.87 9.35
CA GLY A 29 -5.86 6.09 7.91
C GLY A 29 -4.74 5.46 7.08
N ARG A 30 -3.98 4.51 7.65
CA ARG A 30 -2.84 3.83 7.01
C ARG A 30 -3.20 2.46 6.42
N PHE A 31 -4.48 2.08 6.45
CA PHE A 31 -5.00 0.81 5.94
C PHE A 31 -6.26 1.04 5.11
N PRO A 32 -6.52 0.24 4.05
CA PRO A 32 -7.72 0.38 3.24
C PRO A 32 -9.01 0.26 4.07
N LYS A 33 -9.99 1.09 3.71
CA LYS A 33 -11.28 1.13 4.42
C LYS A 33 -12.07 -0.14 4.13
N PRO A 34 -12.75 -0.73 5.13
CA PRO A 34 -13.61 -1.88 4.91
C PRO A 34 -14.83 -1.49 4.05
N VAL A 35 -15.15 -2.33 3.08
CA VAL A 35 -16.39 -2.29 2.29
C VAL A 35 -17.47 -3.08 3.01
N SER A 36 -18.63 -2.47 3.19
CA SER A 36 -19.79 -3.14 3.78
C SER A 36 -20.51 -3.96 2.71
N LEU A 37 -20.58 -5.28 2.89
CA LEU A 37 -21.27 -6.22 2.01
C LEU A 37 -22.69 -6.56 2.48
N GLY A 38 -23.11 -5.97 3.60
CA GLY A 38 -24.41 -6.18 4.20
C GLY A 38 -24.44 -5.73 5.66
N SER A 39 -25.52 -6.05 6.38
CA SER A 39 -25.79 -5.55 7.73
C SER A 39 -24.77 -5.95 8.80
N ARG A 40 -24.09 -7.09 8.63
CA ARG A 40 -23.08 -7.61 9.57
C ARG A 40 -21.77 -8.03 8.89
N ALA A 41 -21.67 -7.83 7.58
CA ALA A 41 -20.58 -8.34 6.77
C ALA A 41 -19.72 -7.20 6.26
N VAL A 42 -18.46 -7.18 6.69
CA VAL A 42 -17.42 -6.29 6.15
C VAL A 42 -16.36 -7.10 5.42
N GLY A 43 -15.78 -6.51 4.38
CA GLY A 43 -14.70 -7.10 3.62
C GLY A 43 -13.79 -6.03 3.02
N TRP A 44 -12.68 -6.47 2.44
CA TRP A 44 -11.70 -5.62 1.78
C TRP A 44 -11.49 -6.11 0.37
N VAL A 45 -11.27 -5.19 -0.56
CA VAL A 45 -10.97 -5.58 -1.94
C VAL A 45 -9.57 -6.19 -1.97
N GLU A 46 -9.43 -7.36 -2.61
CA GLU A 46 -8.14 -8.06 -2.68
C GLU A 46 -7.03 -7.17 -3.28
N THR A 47 -7.36 -6.43 -4.35
CA THR A 47 -6.41 -5.53 -5.01
C THR A 47 -5.90 -4.42 -4.09
N GLU A 48 -6.75 -3.85 -3.24
CA GLU A 48 -6.35 -2.81 -2.28
C GLU A 48 -5.39 -3.36 -1.23
N ILE A 49 -5.59 -4.61 -0.78
CA ILE A 49 -4.70 -5.26 0.17
C ILE A 49 -3.35 -5.56 -0.47
N ASP A 50 -3.35 -6.05 -1.71
CA ASP A 50 -2.11 -6.30 -2.46
C ASP A 50 -1.32 -5.02 -2.71
N ASP A 51 -1.99 -3.93 -3.11
CA ASP A 51 -1.33 -2.65 -3.32
C ASP A 51 -0.80 -2.06 -2.02
N TRP A 52 -1.54 -2.18 -0.93
CA TRP A 52 -1.06 -1.79 0.39
C TRP A 52 0.19 -2.60 0.81
N LEU A 53 0.20 -3.92 0.56
CA LEU A 53 1.36 -4.76 0.83
C LEU A 53 2.57 -4.35 0.00
N LYS A 54 2.38 -4.05 -1.29
CA LYS A 54 3.45 -3.51 -2.15
C LYS A 54 3.99 -2.21 -1.58
N CYS A 55 3.14 -1.27 -1.19
CA CYS A 55 3.57 -0.04 -0.54
C CYS A 55 4.36 -0.30 0.74
N GLN A 56 3.94 -1.25 1.60
CA GLN A 56 4.71 -1.61 2.80
C GLN A 56 6.07 -2.21 2.45
N ILE A 57 6.12 -3.05 1.42
CA ILE A 57 7.36 -3.64 0.91
C ILE A 57 8.29 -2.54 0.39
N ASP A 58 7.78 -1.60 -0.40
CA ASP A 58 8.56 -0.49 -0.96
C ASP A 58 9.08 0.45 0.14
N LEU A 59 8.23 0.77 1.12
CA LEU A 59 8.61 1.55 2.31
C LEU A 59 9.67 0.82 3.14
N SER A 60 9.50 -0.49 3.36
CA SER A 60 10.45 -1.29 4.13
C SER A 60 11.78 -1.48 3.40
N ARG A 61 11.76 -1.59 2.08
CA ARG A 61 12.95 -1.84 1.26
C ARG A 61 13.61 -0.54 0.77
N ASN A 62 12.97 0.61 0.95
CA ASN A 62 13.43 1.93 0.50
C ASN A 62 14.03 1.87 -0.91
N THR A 63 13.36 1.16 -1.81
CA THR A 63 13.87 1.00 -3.17
C THR A 63 13.41 2.16 -4.02
N ALA A 64 14.08 3.30 -3.89
CA ALA A 64 13.99 4.38 -4.87
C ALA A 64 14.69 3.94 -6.17
N HIS A 65 14.01 3.10 -6.96
CA HIS A 65 14.46 2.75 -8.29
C HIS A 65 14.36 3.98 -9.19
N CYS A 66 15.38 4.23 -10.00
CA CYS A 66 15.27 5.23 -11.06
C CYS A 66 14.36 4.64 -12.17
N PRO A 67 13.28 5.32 -12.59
CA PRO A 67 12.32 4.82 -13.60
C PRO A 67 12.93 4.66 -15.01
N ARG A 68 14.22 4.90 -15.18
CA ARG A 68 14.92 4.89 -16.47
C ARG A 68 15.92 3.75 -16.65
N CYS A 69 16.23 2.97 -15.62
CA CYS A 69 17.24 1.89 -15.73
C CYS A 69 16.95 0.62 -14.93
N GLU A 70 15.81 0.53 -14.23
CA GLU A 70 15.34 -0.66 -13.50
C GLU A 70 16.38 -1.33 -12.58
N ARG A 71 17.35 -0.57 -12.04
CA ARG A 71 18.33 -1.08 -11.07
C ARG A 71 17.98 -0.69 -9.63
N PRO A 72 18.13 -1.61 -8.66
CA PRO A 72 17.90 -1.33 -7.24
C PRO A 72 18.99 -0.42 -6.66
N ILE A 73 18.57 0.57 -5.86
CA ILE A 73 19.49 1.39 -5.04
C ILE A 73 19.86 0.65 -3.75
N THR A 74 20.75 -0.34 -3.83
CA THR A 74 21.26 -0.98 -2.61
C THR A 74 22.37 -0.14 -1.99
N GLN A 75 22.25 0.09 -0.68
CA GLN A 75 23.13 0.92 0.16
C GLN A 75 24.60 0.48 0.09
N SER A 76 25.44 1.26 -0.58
CA SER A 76 26.61 1.88 0.05
C SER A 76 27.15 2.97 -0.87
N LYS A 77 27.37 4.16 -0.28
CA LYS A 77 27.68 5.45 -0.92
C LYS A 77 26.47 6.13 -1.59
N ALA A 78 26.03 7.17 -0.90
CA ALA A 78 25.39 8.34 -1.48
C ALA A 78 26.19 8.80 -2.71
N GLN A 79 25.79 8.33 -3.88
CA GLN A 79 26.12 8.98 -5.12
C GLN A 79 24.85 8.98 -5.94
N VAL A 80 24.09 10.06 -5.74
CA VAL A 80 23.12 10.57 -6.70
C VAL A 80 23.71 10.33 -8.09
N CYS A 81 23.00 9.61 -8.94
CA CYS A 81 23.40 9.45 -10.33
C CYS A 81 23.46 10.86 -10.94
N SER A 82 24.67 11.36 -11.24
CA SER A 82 24.95 12.76 -11.62
C SER A 82 24.26 13.23 -12.92
N HIS A 83 23.32 12.47 -13.47
CA HIS A 83 22.72 12.65 -14.79
C HIS A 83 21.20 12.82 -14.81
N CYS A 84 20.47 12.65 -13.70
CA CYS A 84 19.00 12.77 -13.72
C CYS A 84 18.49 13.57 -12.53
N LYS A 85 18.13 14.83 -12.78
CA LYS A 85 17.25 15.62 -11.91
C LYS A 85 15.82 15.10 -12.07
N CYS A 86 15.43 14.11 -11.28
CA CYS A 86 14.02 13.71 -11.18
C CYS A 86 13.56 13.97 -9.74
N ASP A 87 12.79 15.03 -9.58
CA ASP A 87 12.19 15.43 -8.30
C ASP A 87 11.30 14.31 -7.77
N LEU A 88 11.65 13.85 -6.56
CA LEU A 88 10.83 13.01 -5.72
C LEU A 88 9.53 13.76 -5.38
N VAL A 89 8.40 13.35 -5.94
CA VAL A 89 7.10 13.68 -5.36
C VAL A 89 6.64 12.48 -4.53
N ILE A 90 6.78 12.68 -3.23
CA ILE A 90 6.22 11.91 -2.13
C ILE A 90 4.72 11.67 -2.37
N TRP A 91 4.28 10.43 -2.12
CA TRP A 91 2.88 10.06 -1.98
C TRP A 91 2.17 10.99 -1.00
N SER A 92 1.45 11.98 -1.55
CA SER A 92 0.59 12.91 -0.82
C SER A 92 -0.77 12.93 -1.51
N GLN A 93 -1.72 12.21 -0.92
CA GLN A 93 -3.18 12.30 -1.09
C GLN A 93 -3.79 12.19 -2.50
N ALA A 94 -4.45 11.06 -2.78
CA ALA A 94 -5.68 10.93 -3.56
C ALA A 94 -6.21 9.51 -3.31
N GLN A 95 -7.42 9.23 -2.86
CA GLN A 95 -8.68 9.67 -3.46
C GLN A 95 -9.77 9.85 -2.38
N ALA A 96 -10.12 11.10 -2.11
CA ALA A 96 -11.49 11.48 -1.88
C ALA A 96 -12.04 11.90 -3.25
N ALA A 97 -12.82 11.03 -3.88
CA ALA A 97 -13.68 11.37 -5.00
C ALA A 97 -15.07 10.83 -4.66
N THR A 98 -15.82 11.68 -3.96
CA THR A 98 -17.28 11.67 -3.98
C THR A 98 -17.76 12.13 -5.36
N SER A 99 -19.02 11.79 -5.66
CA SER A 99 -19.97 12.55 -6.47
C SER A 99 -20.06 12.18 -7.95
N ASP A 100 -21.06 11.35 -8.24
CA ASP A 100 -21.97 11.59 -9.38
C ASP A 100 -22.93 12.72 -8.98
#